data_AF-A0A496UWU8-F1
#
_entry.id   AF-A0A496UWU8-F1
#
_cell.length_a   1.000
_cell.length_b   1.000
_cell.length_c   1.000
_cell.angle_alpha   90.00
_cell.angle_beta   90.00
_cell.angle_gamma   90.00
#
_symmetry.space_group_name_H-M   'P 1'
#
loop_
_entity.id
_entity.type
_entity.pdbx_description
1 polymer ?
#
loop_
_entity_poly.entity_id
_entity_poly.type
_entity_poly.pdbx_seq_one_letter_code
_entity_poly.pdbx_strand_id
1 'polypeptide(L)'
;MGRALRGEPLTYIDALPGVAEALVKKLKEKDEQYGGSWLKRGGVGAFMMMARKWDRLEQRVASDQLATPPGQDDSQAYCVASKWDILEHARSDRRDEGVIDDLEDLAAYLLLVLSELKASDVPKADTVGFDTTVSHPFGYEKEVCEHCEGESKDCGYCGA
;
A
#
# COMPACT_ATOMS: atom_id res chain seq x y z
N MET A 1 -21.39 18.76 -12.09
CA MET A 1 -21.56 18.55 -10.64
C MET A 1 -22.98 18.08 -10.40
N GLY A 2 -23.19 16.75 -10.37
CA GLY A 2 -24.51 16.15 -10.19
C GLY A 2 -25.02 16.39 -8.77
N ARG A 3 -26.15 17.07 -8.65
CA ARG A 3 -26.88 17.25 -7.39
C ARG A 3 -27.68 15.97 -7.14
N ALA A 4 -27.39 15.26 -6.06
CA ALA A 4 -28.12 14.05 -5.67
C ALA A 4 -29.62 14.35 -5.58
N LEU A 5 -30.42 13.52 -6.27
CA LEU A 5 -31.86 13.48 -6.12
C LEU A 5 -32.16 12.88 -4.74
N ARG A 6 -33.09 13.50 -4.01
CA ARG A 6 -33.48 13.10 -2.65
C ARG A 6 -33.99 11.66 -2.64
N GLY A 7 -33.26 10.74 -2.00
CA GLY A 7 -33.78 9.43 -1.59
C GLY A 7 -33.00 8.19 -2.02
N GLU A 8 -31.94 8.30 -2.82
CA GLU A 8 -31.12 7.12 -3.16
C GLU A 8 -30.07 6.83 -2.07
N PRO A 9 -29.83 5.54 -1.73
CA PRO A 9 -28.82 5.17 -0.75
C PRO A 9 -27.44 5.60 -1.26
N LEU A 10 -26.67 6.26 -0.39
CA LEU A 10 -25.29 6.65 -0.69
C LEU A 10 -24.49 5.43 -1.15
N THR A 11 -23.87 5.54 -2.32
CA THR A 11 -22.99 4.50 -2.86
C THR A 11 -21.57 4.70 -2.34
N TYR A 12 -20.71 3.68 -2.51
CA TYR A 12 -19.28 3.82 -2.18
C TYR A 12 -18.59 4.88 -3.05
N ILE A 13 -19.11 5.16 -4.25
CA ILE A 13 -18.61 6.23 -5.13
C ILE A 13 -18.87 7.60 -4.52
N ASP A 14 -20.04 7.80 -3.91
CA ASP A 14 -20.41 9.07 -3.26
C ASP A 14 -19.55 9.35 -2.02
N ALA A 15 -19.01 8.30 -1.39
CA ALA A 15 -18.12 8.41 -0.24
C ALA A 15 -16.66 8.78 -0.62
N LEU A 16 -16.24 8.58 -1.88
CA LEU A 16 -14.85 8.77 -2.31
C LEU A 16 -14.27 10.15 -1.98
N PRO A 17 -14.99 11.28 -2.23
CA PRO A 17 -14.44 12.60 -1.92
C PRO A 17 -14.12 12.77 -0.43
N GLY A 18 -15.03 12.32 0.44
CA GLY A 18 -14.83 12.41 1.90
C GLY A 18 -13.67 11.54 2.39
N VAL A 19 -13.51 10.35 1.82
CA VAL A 19 -12.36 9.47 2.13
C VAL A 19 -11.05 10.12 1.69
N ALA A 20 -10.99 10.66 0.47
CA ALA A 20 -9.79 11.33 -0.03
C ALA A 20 -9.41 12.55 0.82
N GLU A 21 -10.38 13.38 1.21
CA GLU A 21 -10.16 14.53 2.09
C GLU A 21 -9.64 14.11 3.48
N ALA A 22 -10.19 13.05 4.06
CA ALA A 22 -9.73 12.50 5.33
C ALA A 22 -8.28 11.99 5.25
N LEU A 23 -7.92 11.27 4.19
CA LEU A 23 -6.54 10.82 3.97
C LEU A 23 -5.56 11.99 3.85
N VAL A 24 -5.92 13.04 3.10
CA VAL A 24 -5.09 14.24 2.97
C VAL A 24 -4.92 14.93 4.33
N LYS A 25 -5.98 15.03 5.13
CA LYS A 25 -5.91 15.59 6.49
C LYS A 25 -4.97 14.77 7.38
N LYS A 26 -5.13 13.45 7.41
CA LYS A 26 -4.27 12.51 8.18
C LYS A 26 -2.80 12.67 7.80
N LEU A 27 -2.51 12.79 6.51
CA LEU A 27 -1.14 13.00 6.02
C LEU A 27 -0.54 14.33 6.48
N LYS A 28 -1.28 15.44 6.41
CA LYS A 28 -0.82 16.74 6.90
C LYS A 28 -0.52 16.72 8.39
N GLU A 29 -1.41 16.15 9.20
CA GLU A 29 -1.23 16.01 10.64
C GLU A 29 0.00 15.14 10.98
N LYS A 30 0.19 14.02 10.26
CA LYS A 30 1.39 13.18 10.44
C LYS A 30 2.67 13.88 9.98
N ASP A 31 2.64 14.67 8.92
CA ASP A 31 3.82 15.40 8.46
C ASP A 31 4.23 16.50 9.43
N GLU A 32 3.27 17.22 10.02
CA GLU A 32 3.53 18.19 11.09
C GLU A 32 4.20 17.54 12.31
N GLN A 33 3.81 16.30 12.65
CA GLN A 33 4.37 15.56 13.78
C GLN A 33 5.76 14.96 13.50
N TYR A 34 5.97 14.40 12.30
CA TYR A 34 7.14 13.56 12.01
C TYR A 34 8.11 14.13 10.96
N GLY A 35 7.76 15.25 10.31
CA GLY A 35 8.60 16.04 9.40
C GLY A 35 9.30 15.23 8.32
N GLY A 36 8.54 14.59 7.43
CA GLY A 36 9.11 13.83 6.32
C GLY A 36 9.94 12.58 6.71
N SER A 37 9.76 12.03 7.92
CA SER A 37 10.52 10.86 8.40
C SER A 37 10.52 9.66 7.45
N TRP A 38 9.44 9.49 6.72
CA TRP A 38 9.22 8.44 5.72
C TRP A 38 10.18 8.53 4.52
N LEU A 39 10.67 9.73 4.19
CA LEU A 39 11.58 10.01 3.07
C LEU A 39 13.06 10.07 3.49
N LYS A 40 13.38 10.08 4.79
CA LYS A 40 14.76 10.22 5.30
C LYS A 40 15.73 9.13 4.82
N ARG A 41 15.21 7.96 4.41
CA ARG A 41 15.98 6.85 3.83
C ARG A 41 15.73 6.69 2.32
N GLY A 42 15.26 7.73 1.66
CA GLY A 42 14.85 7.72 0.26
C GLY A 42 13.69 6.73 -0.01
N GLY A 43 13.60 6.27 -1.25
CA GLY A 43 12.52 5.38 -1.71
C GLY A 43 12.43 4.05 -0.96
N VAL A 44 13.54 3.53 -0.41
CA VAL A 44 13.54 2.28 0.37
C VAL A 44 12.73 2.43 1.65
N GLY A 45 12.90 3.54 2.38
CA GLY A 45 12.12 3.83 3.58
C GLY A 45 10.63 3.93 3.27
N ALA A 46 10.29 4.66 2.21
CA ALA A 46 8.92 4.80 1.74
C ALA A 46 8.27 3.45 1.38
N PHE A 47 8.98 2.59 0.64
CA PHE A 47 8.50 1.25 0.29
C PHE A 47 8.27 0.38 1.53
N MET A 48 9.23 0.34 2.46
CA MET A 48 9.13 -0.51 3.65
C MET A 48 7.99 -0.09 4.58
N MET A 49 7.62 1.20 4.61
CA MET A 49 6.45 1.66 5.34
C MET A 49 5.15 1.11 4.74
N MET A 50 5.01 1.13 3.41
CA MET A 50 3.85 0.54 2.71
C MET A 50 3.80 -0.97 2.90
N ALA A 51 4.93 -1.66 2.66
CA ALA A 51 5.02 -3.12 2.80
C ALA A 51 4.63 -3.57 4.21
N ARG A 52 5.04 -2.83 5.25
CA ARG A 52 4.65 -3.12 6.63
C ARG A 52 3.14 -2.96 6.89
N LYS A 53 2.45 -2.04 6.20
CA LYS A 53 0.98 -1.93 6.31
C LYS A 53 0.30 -3.09 5.60
N TRP A 54 0.80 -3.46 4.42
CA TRP A 54 0.32 -4.63 3.68
C TRP A 54 0.45 -5.92 4.49
N ASP A 55 1.63 -6.20 5.05
CA ASP A 55 1.89 -7.39 5.89
C ASP A 55 0.90 -7.49 7.06
N ARG A 56 0.59 -6.37 7.73
CA ARG A 56 -0.41 -6.38 8.81
C ARG A 56 -1.83 -6.66 8.32
N LEU A 57 -2.22 -6.11 7.17
CA LEU A 57 -3.52 -6.41 6.58
C LEU A 57 -3.61 -7.90 6.24
N GLU A 58 -2.59 -8.43 5.56
CA GLU A 58 -2.49 -9.84 5.22
C GLU A 58 -2.67 -10.73 6.46
N GLN A 59 -1.89 -10.47 7.52
CA GLN A 59 -1.98 -11.23 8.77
C GLN A 59 -3.38 -11.17 9.41
N ARG A 60 -4.09 -10.05 9.32
CA ARG A 60 -5.43 -9.90 9.90
C ARG A 60 -6.51 -10.65 9.12
N VAL A 61 -6.36 -10.80 7.81
CA VAL A 61 -7.35 -11.45 6.94
C VAL A 61 -6.96 -12.86 6.52
N ALA A 62 -5.78 -13.35 6.93
CA ALA A 62 -5.24 -14.65 6.53
C ALA A 62 -5.92 -15.87 7.17
N SER A 63 -6.93 -15.69 8.03
CA SER A 63 -7.64 -16.78 8.68
C SER A 63 -9.11 -16.44 8.87
N ASP A 64 -9.97 -17.47 8.84
CA ASP A 64 -11.37 -17.30 9.23
C ASP A 64 -11.44 -16.76 10.67
N GLN A 65 -12.26 -15.73 10.86
CA GLN A 65 -12.58 -15.21 12.17
C GLN A 65 -13.84 -15.91 12.66
N LEU A 66 -13.73 -16.58 13.80
CA LEU A 66 -14.84 -17.27 14.44
C LEU A 66 -15.34 -16.45 15.64
N ALA A 67 -16.65 -16.49 15.88
CA ALA A 67 -17.26 -15.94 17.09
C ALA A 67 -18.26 -16.93 17.70
N THR A 68 -18.32 -16.95 19.03
CA THR A 68 -19.33 -17.71 19.79
C THR A 68 -20.51 -16.79 20.11
N PRO A 69 -21.77 -17.20 19.87
CA PRO A 69 -22.94 -16.43 20.26
C PRO A 69 -22.99 -16.19 21.79
N PRO A 70 -23.52 -15.05 22.26
CA PRO A 70 -23.65 -14.77 23.68
C PRO A 70 -24.49 -15.85 24.39
N GLY A 71 -23.94 -16.46 25.44
CA GLY A 71 -24.63 -17.47 26.24
C GLY A 71 -24.62 -18.89 25.66
N GLN A 72 -23.84 -19.15 24.60
CA GLN A 72 -23.58 -20.49 24.08
C GLN A 72 -22.15 -20.95 24.40
N ASP A 73 -21.93 -22.27 24.29
CA ASP A 73 -20.60 -22.86 24.44
C ASP A 73 -19.73 -22.68 23.18
N ASP A 74 -18.42 -22.81 23.35
CA ASP A 74 -17.43 -22.63 22.29
C ASP A 74 -17.52 -23.68 21.16
N SER A 75 -18.34 -24.73 21.32
CA SER A 75 -18.51 -25.76 20.30
C SER A 75 -19.43 -25.31 19.15
N GLN A 76 -20.13 -24.19 19.30
CA GLN A 76 -21.06 -23.63 18.32
C GLN A 76 -20.56 -22.31 17.69
N ALA A 77 -19.24 -22.15 17.57
CA ALA A 77 -18.65 -21.00 16.91
C ALA A 77 -19.06 -20.93 15.42
N TYR A 78 -19.34 -19.72 14.93
CA TYR A 78 -19.66 -19.47 13.52
C TYR A 78 -18.67 -18.50 12.89
N CYS A 79 -18.51 -18.61 11.58
CA CYS A 79 -17.66 -17.70 10.81
C CYS A 79 -18.30 -16.30 10.78
N VAL A 80 -17.61 -15.31 11.34
CA VAL A 80 -17.96 -13.88 11.25
C VAL A 80 -17.21 -13.16 10.14
N ALA A 81 -16.06 -13.70 9.72
CA ALA A 81 -15.35 -13.23 8.55
C ALA A 81 -14.56 -14.37 7.91
N SER A 82 -14.74 -14.53 6.61
CA SER A 82 -14.08 -15.56 5.82
C SER A 82 -12.65 -15.13 5.48
N LYS A 83 -11.74 -16.10 5.43
CA LYS A 83 -10.35 -15.89 5.00
C LYS A 83 -10.30 -15.06 3.70
N TRP A 84 -9.51 -14.00 3.73
CA TRP A 84 -9.30 -13.02 2.65
C TRP A 84 -10.49 -12.10 2.32
N ASP A 85 -11.63 -12.22 3.00
CA ASP A 85 -12.73 -11.27 2.85
C ASP A 85 -12.51 -10.04 3.74
N ILE A 86 -11.82 -9.05 3.17
CA ILE A 86 -11.49 -7.82 3.88
C ILE A 86 -12.73 -7.02 4.30
N LEU A 87 -13.87 -7.16 3.62
CA LEU A 87 -15.09 -6.44 3.97
C LEU A 87 -15.76 -7.06 5.19
N GLU A 88 -15.81 -8.39 5.27
CA GLU A 88 -16.28 -9.09 6.45
C GLU A 88 -15.37 -8.81 7.65
N HIS A 89 -14.04 -8.94 7.46
CA HIS A 89 -13.06 -8.63 8.50
C HIS A 89 -13.12 -7.17 8.98
N ALA A 90 -13.34 -6.20 8.08
CA ALA A 90 -13.50 -4.80 8.46
C ALA A 90 -14.81 -4.54 9.22
N ARG A 91 -15.88 -5.28 8.92
CA ARG A 91 -17.17 -5.14 9.63
C ARG A 91 -17.16 -5.80 11.01
N SER A 92 -16.39 -6.88 11.18
CA SER A 92 -16.25 -7.59 12.44
C SER A 92 -15.23 -6.95 13.39
N ASP A 93 -14.26 -6.20 12.87
CA ASP A 93 -13.22 -5.54 13.68
C ASP A 93 -13.73 -4.25 14.34
N ARG A 94 -13.75 -4.22 15.67
CA ARG A 94 -14.24 -3.10 16.49
C ARG A 94 -13.11 -2.29 17.15
N ARG A 95 -11.85 -2.61 16.85
CA ARG A 95 -10.69 -1.94 17.45
C ARG A 95 -10.43 -0.59 16.77
N ASP A 96 -9.92 0.36 17.55
CA ASP A 96 -9.48 1.65 17.03
C ASP A 96 -8.31 1.49 16.03
N GLU A 97 -7.36 0.59 16.31
CA GLU A 97 -6.30 0.15 15.39
C GLU A 97 -6.68 -1.16 14.67
N GLY A 98 -7.83 -1.13 13.99
CA GLY A 98 -8.41 -2.27 13.27
C GLY A 98 -8.00 -2.36 11.79
N VAL A 99 -8.67 -3.24 11.04
CA VAL A 99 -8.51 -3.39 9.58
C VAL A 99 -8.67 -2.06 8.83
N ILE A 100 -9.62 -1.21 9.25
CA ILE A 100 -9.87 0.09 8.61
C ILE A 100 -8.67 1.03 8.78
N ASP A 101 -8.07 1.11 9.97
CA ASP A 101 -6.90 1.99 10.18
C ASP A 101 -5.69 1.53 9.35
N ASP A 102 -5.45 0.22 9.28
CA ASP A 102 -4.36 -0.33 8.45
C ASP A 102 -4.60 -0.07 6.94
N LEU A 103 -5.86 -0.14 6.47
CA LEU A 103 -6.24 0.22 5.10
C LEU A 103 -6.04 1.71 4.80
N GLU A 104 -6.50 2.58 5.69
CA GLU A 104 -6.33 4.02 5.56
C GLU A 104 -4.85 4.41 5.59
N ASP A 105 -4.05 3.79 6.45
CA ASP A 105 -2.62 4.03 6.50
C ASP A 105 -1.92 3.59 5.22
N LEU A 106 -2.24 2.40 4.69
CA LEU A 106 -1.68 1.95 3.41
C LEU A 106 -2.05 2.92 2.27
N ALA A 107 -3.33 3.32 2.18
CA ALA A 107 -3.80 4.28 1.19
C ALA A 107 -3.12 5.64 1.32
N ALA A 108 -2.95 6.13 2.55
CA ALA A 108 -2.26 7.37 2.84
C ALA A 108 -0.77 7.30 2.41
N TYR A 109 -0.06 6.21 2.69
CA TYR A 109 1.33 6.06 2.25
C TYR A 109 1.46 5.98 0.73
N LEU A 110 0.56 5.26 0.04
CA LEU A 110 0.54 5.23 -1.42
C LEU A 110 0.31 6.62 -2.00
N LEU A 111 -0.66 7.36 -1.46
CA LEU A 111 -0.95 8.74 -1.85
C LEU A 111 0.26 9.65 -1.60
N LEU A 112 0.93 9.51 -0.47
CA LEU A 112 2.08 10.30 -0.07
C LEU A 112 3.26 10.09 -1.03
N VAL A 113 3.61 8.84 -1.30
CA VAL A 113 4.69 8.48 -2.24
C VAL A 113 4.36 8.98 -3.64
N LEU A 114 3.13 8.76 -4.12
CA LEU A 114 2.72 9.24 -5.44
C LEU A 114 2.75 10.78 -5.53
N SER A 115 2.34 11.46 -4.47
CA SER A 115 2.38 12.94 -4.40
C SER A 115 3.81 13.44 -4.51
N GLU A 116 4.74 12.82 -3.80
CA GLU A 116 6.16 13.16 -3.88
C GLU A 116 6.74 12.89 -5.27
N LEU A 117 6.45 11.73 -5.87
CA LEU A 117 6.92 11.41 -7.22
C LEU A 117 6.35 12.34 -8.31
N LYS A 118 5.18 12.93 -8.07
CA LYS A 118 4.58 13.93 -8.97
C LYS A 118 5.09 15.35 -8.72
N ALA A 119 5.46 15.67 -7.48
CA ALA A 119 6.03 16.96 -7.11
C ALA A 119 7.51 17.06 -7.47
N SER A 120 8.25 15.97 -7.25
CA SER A 120 9.57 15.75 -7.81
C SER A 120 9.45 15.54 -9.32
N ASP A 121 10.31 16.18 -10.10
CA ASP A 121 10.40 16.01 -11.56
C ASP A 121 11.03 14.64 -11.89
N VAL A 122 10.43 13.55 -11.40
CA VAL A 122 10.91 12.19 -11.66
C VAL A 122 10.69 11.92 -13.14
N PRO A 123 11.76 11.82 -13.95
CA PRO A 123 11.60 11.69 -15.37
C PRO A 123 10.94 10.34 -15.66
N LYS A 124 9.96 10.34 -16.56
CA LYS A 124 9.24 9.13 -16.93
C LYS A 124 10.23 8.14 -17.56
N ALA A 125 10.02 6.85 -17.33
CA ALA A 125 10.96 5.78 -17.74
C ALA A 125 11.31 5.79 -19.25
N ASP A 126 10.43 6.36 -20.07
CA ASP A 126 10.58 6.58 -21.51
C ASP A 126 11.54 7.73 -21.89
N THR A 127 11.97 8.56 -20.93
CA THR A 127 12.86 9.71 -21.16
C THR A 127 14.26 9.59 -20.56
N VAL A 128 14.48 8.61 -19.67
CA VAL A 128 15.80 8.37 -19.07
C VAL A 128 16.46 7.24 -19.82
N GLY A 129 17.45 7.56 -20.66
CA GLY A 129 18.41 6.53 -21.07
C GLY A 129 18.96 5.90 -19.79
N PHE A 130 18.71 4.61 -19.59
CA PHE A 130 19.11 3.88 -18.38
C PHE A 130 20.64 3.91 -18.30
N ASP A 131 21.19 4.91 -17.59
CA ASP A 131 22.61 5.06 -17.42
C ASP A 131 23.10 4.00 -16.43
N THR A 132 23.55 2.89 -17.00
CA THR A 132 24.08 1.76 -16.26
C THR A 132 25.38 2.04 -15.50
N THR A 133 25.93 3.25 -15.62
CA THR A 133 27.17 3.65 -14.96
C THR A 133 26.93 4.41 -13.65
N VAL A 134 25.68 4.78 -13.34
CA VAL A 134 25.33 5.36 -12.04
C VAL A 134 25.25 4.25 -11.00
N SER A 135 26.31 4.14 -10.19
CA SER A 135 26.34 3.31 -8.98
C SER A 135 25.13 3.63 -8.10
N HIS A 136 24.18 2.69 -8.00
CA HIS A 136 23.06 2.82 -7.10
C HIS A 136 23.59 2.94 -5.65
N PRO A 137 23.13 3.88 -4.82
CA PRO A 137 23.68 4.14 -3.48
C PRO A 137 23.53 2.96 -2.49
N PHE A 138 22.84 1.89 -2.91
CA PHE A 138 22.68 0.65 -2.16
C PHE A 138 23.45 -0.55 -2.74
N GLY A 139 24.39 -0.31 -3.67
CA GLY A 139 25.34 -1.36 -4.10
C GLY A 139 24.69 -2.57 -4.76
N TYR A 140 23.66 -2.36 -5.58
CA TYR A 140 23.26 -3.40 -6.54
C TYR A 140 24.30 -3.40 -7.65
N GLU A 141 25.39 -4.13 -7.45
CA GLU A 141 26.28 -4.49 -8.54
C GLU A 141 25.43 -5.23 -9.57
N LYS A 142 25.51 -4.81 -10.84
CA LYS A 142 24.91 -5.59 -11.93
C LYS A 142 25.39 -7.02 -11.77
N GLU A 143 24.49 -7.97 -11.60
CA GLU A 143 24.82 -9.37 -11.82
C GLU A 143 25.25 -9.47 -13.27
N VAL A 144 26.57 -9.53 -13.45
CA VAL A 144 27.18 -9.78 -14.73
C VAL A 144 26.70 -11.16 -15.13
N CYS A 145 26.06 -11.29 -16.30
CA CYS A 145 25.71 -12.60 -16.82
C CYS A 145 26.99 -13.45 -16.83
N GLU A 146 27.03 -14.51 -16.01
CA GLU A 146 28.20 -15.39 -15.84
C GLU A 146 28.67 -15.98 -17.19
N HIS A 147 27.80 -15.97 -18.19
CA HIS A 147 28.08 -16.49 -19.51
C HIS A 147 28.84 -15.54 -20.44
N CYS A 148 28.79 -14.23 -20.20
CA CYS A 148 29.37 -13.26 -21.14
C CYS A 148 30.19 -12.15 -20.50
N GLU A 149 30.35 -12.14 -19.16
CA GLU A 149 31.15 -11.17 -18.41
C GLU A 149 30.90 -9.68 -18.78
N GLY A 150 29.74 -9.39 -19.37
CA GLY A 150 29.35 -8.05 -19.81
C GLY A 150 29.87 -7.62 -21.20
N GLU A 151 30.49 -8.51 -21.99
CA GLU A 151 31.15 -8.13 -23.26
C GLU A 151 30.37 -8.47 -24.54
N SER A 152 29.30 -9.28 -24.48
CA SER A 152 28.64 -9.81 -25.69
C SER A 152 27.26 -9.22 -25.93
N LYS A 153 27.12 -8.46 -27.04
CA LYS A 153 25.83 -7.95 -27.55
C LYS A 153 24.95 -9.03 -28.20
N ASP A 154 25.47 -10.25 -28.40
CA ASP A 154 24.78 -11.38 -29.06
C ASP A 154 24.68 -12.61 -28.14
N CYS A 155 24.58 -12.40 -26.83
CA CYS A 155 24.42 -13.48 -25.86
C CYS A 155 23.00 -14.07 -25.92
N GLY A 156 22.87 -15.33 -26.33
CA GLY A 156 21.58 -16.04 -26.47
C GLY A 156 20.78 -16.28 -25.18
N TYR A 157 21.37 -16.02 -24.00
CA TYR A 157 20.68 -16.02 -22.70
C TYR A 157 20.21 -14.62 -22.27
N CYS A 158 20.88 -13.59 -22.77
CA CYS A 158 20.72 -12.20 -22.38
C CYS A 158 19.60 -11.48 -23.16
N GLY A 159 19.10 -12.11 -24.23
CA GLY A 159 17.91 -11.72 -24.99
C GLY A 159 17.71 -10.22 -25.10
N ALA A 160 18.60 -9.54 -25.84
CA ALA A 160 18.33 -8.16 -26.26
C ALA A 160 17.12 -8.11 -27.21
#